data_AF-A0A2J0LJ29-F1
#
_entry.id   AF-A0A2J0LJ29-F1
#
_cell.length_a   1.000
_cell.length_b   1.000
_cell.length_c   1.000
_cell.angle_alpha   90.00
_cell.angle_beta   90.00
_cell.angle_gamma   90.00
#
_symmetry.space_group_name_H-M   'P 1'
#
loop_
_entity.id
_entity.type
_entity.pdbx_description
1 polymer ?
#
loop_
_entity_poly.entity_id
_entity_poly.type
_entity_poly.pdbx_seq_one_letter_code
_entity_poly.pdbx_strand_id
1 'polypeptide(L)'
;MKRYSKSVIATVGSDQRPACRQAGSEAPPGRGFVAKSAPRNDTCYFVFVFLFLFAANSAWTDDSVSPESAPAVQEQDPMAMREEEALFLFDDQELLDGYTQKYRDAAWDEIIQMLGDESLSAYQLAATIRVFRQEFVKETVAMDKKSMERLLLQLLNRSPSPFVQVEAMDTLIAMDRYKYFRAMIPSMIQKLDHYNDTVNALAFDYLNQMIAQEPARSREAQIVFNSINKILFLSRNHLTNVKEPGPRLSQKIKLLRWSIKVLGTEDLNKLPKEVIGLL
;
A
#
# COMPACT_ATOMS: atom_id res chain seq x y z
N MET A 1 -36.19 39.85 7.43
CA MET A 1 -37.63 39.50 7.55
C MET A 1 -37.73 38.11 8.16
N LYS A 2 -38.51 38.00 9.24
CA LYS A 2 -38.80 36.79 10.02
C LYS A 2 -39.73 35.84 9.23
N ARG A 3 -39.57 34.52 9.41
CA ARG A 3 -40.63 33.58 9.86
C ARG A 3 -40.10 32.15 10.02
N TYR A 4 -40.01 31.72 11.28
CA TYR A 4 -40.08 30.33 11.72
C TYR A 4 -41.56 29.91 11.81
N SER A 5 -41.89 28.66 11.47
CA SER A 5 -43.16 27.97 11.83
C SER A 5 -42.87 26.47 11.93
N LYS A 6 -42.66 25.92 13.14
CA LYS A 6 -43.65 25.23 14.01
C LYS A 6 -44.19 23.88 13.47
N SER A 7 -43.60 22.81 14.02
CA SER A 7 -44.22 21.67 14.73
C SER A 7 -45.46 20.97 14.18
N VAL A 8 -45.35 19.65 14.01
CA VAL A 8 -46.42 18.69 14.35
C VAL A 8 -45.82 17.53 15.14
N ILE A 9 -46.31 17.38 16.37
CA ILE A 9 -46.12 16.26 17.29
C ILE A 9 -47.31 15.32 17.07
N ALA A 10 -47.07 14.01 16.94
CA ALA A 10 -48.10 13.00 17.11
C ALA A 10 -47.57 11.90 18.03
N THR A 11 -48.18 11.81 19.21
CA THR A 11 -48.01 10.79 20.24
C THR A 11 -49.28 9.93 20.30
N VAL A 12 -49.13 8.74 20.88
CA VAL A 12 -50.13 7.87 21.56
C VAL A 12 -50.45 6.53 20.87
N GLY A 13 -50.29 5.45 21.66
CA GLY A 13 -50.85 4.10 21.46
C GLY A 13 -49.90 2.97 21.90
N SER A 14 -49.44 2.89 23.15
CA SER A 14 -49.99 2.09 24.28
C SER A 14 -50.15 0.58 24.07
N ASP A 15 -49.41 -0.16 24.90
CA ASP A 15 -49.69 -1.45 25.56
C ASP A 15 -49.99 -2.73 24.76
N GLN A 16 -49.14 -3.74 24.95
CA GLN A 16 -49.47 -4.94 25.75
C GLN A 16 -48.25 -5.85 25.97
N ARG A 17 -47.90 -6.08 27.24
CA ARG A 17 -47.11 -7.24 27.72
C ARG A 17 -48.04 -8.44 27.90
N PRO A 18 -47.49 -9.67 27.93
CA PRO A 18 -47.61 -10.40 29.19
C PRO A 18 -46.32 -11.08 29.65
N ALA A 19 -46.33 -11.41 30.94
CA ALA A 19 -45.23 -11.92 31.74
C ALA A 19 -45.27 -13.45 31.93
N CYS A 20 -44.19 -13.93 32.54
CA CYS A 20 -44.06 -15.16 33.35
C CYS A 20 -43.89 -16.52 32.66
N ARG A 21 -42.69 -17.10 32.81
CA ARG A 21 -42.52 -18.36 33.54
C ARG A 21 -41.12 -18.50 34.14
N GLN A 22 -41.09 -18.76 35.45
CA GLN A 22 -39.94 -19.22 36.24
C GLN A 22 -39.88 -20.76 36.23
N ALA A 23 -38.66 -21.30 36.28
CA ALA A 23 -38.19 -22.51 36.98
C ALA A 23 -36.70 -22.65 36.57
N GLY A 24 -35.68 -22.81 37.41
CA GLY A 24 -35.59 -23.37 38.76
C GLY A 24 -34.73 -24.65 38.67
N SER A 25 -33.53 -24.62 39.28
CA SER A 25 -32.71 -25.74 39.82
C SER A 25 -31.22 -25.58 39.45
N GLU A 26 -30.37 -25.13 40.37
CA GLU A 26 -29.51 -25.97 41.24
C GLU A 26 -28.04 -25.95 40.78
N ALA A 27 -27.22 -25.27 41.59
CA ALA A 27 -25.76 -25.48 41.71
C ALA A 27 -25.51 -26.83 42.45
N PRO A 28 -24.28 -27.40 42.60
CA PRO A 28 -22.98 -26.73 42.87
C PRO A 28 -21.73 -27.57 42.39
N PRO A 29 -20.54 -27.56 43.02
CA PRO A 29 -19.69 -26.46 43.49
C PRO A 29 -18.24 -26.50 42.92
N GLY A 30 -17.53 -25.37 43.05
CA GLY A 30 -16.20 -25.37 43.65
C GLY A 30 -14.96 -25.56 42.76
N ARG A 31 -14.18 -24.48 42.60
CA ARG A 31 -12.75 -24.47 42.97
C ARG A 31 -12.24 -23.04 42.94
N GLY A 32 -11.79 -22.58 44.11
CA GLY A 32 -11.22 -21.26 44.29
C GLY A 32 -9.81 -21.17 43.70
N PHE A 33 -9.43 -19.95 43.32
CA PHE A 33 -8.02 -19.55 43.26
C PHE A 33 -7.88 -18.12 43.78
N VAL A 34 -7.45 -18.09 45.04
CA VAL A 34 -6.50 -17.18 45.70
C VAL A 34 -6.11 -15.93 44.90
N ALA A 35 -6.55 -14.77 45.41
CA ALA A 35 -5.89 -13.50 45.20
C ALA A 35 -4.56 -13.47 45.98
N LYS A 36 -3.46 -13.19 45.28
CA LYS A 36 -2.22 -12.67 45.88
C LYS A 36 -1.81 -11.41 45.12
N SER A 37 -1.96 -10.30 45.82
CA SER A 37 -1.37 -9.01 45.52
C SER A 37 0.10 -8.94 45.94
N ALA A 38 0.79 -7.94 45.37
CA ALA A 38 2.06 -7.32 45.80
C ALA A 38 3.31 -7.73 44.98
N PRO A 39 4.37 -6.90 44.99
CA PRO A 39 4.53 -5.81 44.02
C PRO A 39 5.91 -5.79 43.31
N ARG A 40 6.04 -4.82 42.40
CA ARG A 40 7.26 -4.23 41.82
C ARG A 40 8.57 -4.57 42.53
N ASN A 41 9.55 -5.02 41.76
CA ASN A 41 10.96 -4.74 42.00
C ASN A 41 11.63 -4.31 40.69
N ASP A 42 12.38 -3.23 40.85
CA ASP A 42 13.30 -2.61 39.92
C ASP A 42 14.47 -3.53 39.54
N THR A 43 14.98 -3.37 38.32
CA THR A 43 16.41 -3.48 37.95
C THR A 43 16.53 -2.93 36.52
N CYS A 44 17.20 -1.79 36.31
CA CYS A 44 18.62 -1.69 35.90
C CYS A 44 18.89 -2.52 34.62
N TYR A 45 19.29 -1.99 33.47
CA TYR A 45 20.41 -1.06 33.23
C TYR A 45 20.13 -0.17 32.01
N PHE A 46 20.32 1.14 32.20
CA PHE A 46 20.69 2.08 31.15
C PHE A 46 22.19 1.91 30.83
N VAL A 47 22.59 2.37 29.65
CA VAL A 47 23.96 2.48 29.10
C VAL A 47 24.39 1.30 28.23
N PHE A 48 24.20 1.45 26.92
CA PHE A 48 25.35 1.35 26.00
C PHE A 48 25.22 2.41 24.91
N VAL A 49 26.18 3.33 24.96
CA VAL A 49 26.53 4.31 23.94
C VAL A 49 27.02 3.56 22.72
N PHE A 50 26.45 3.82 21.54
CA PHE A 50 27.18 3.71 20.28
C PHE A 50 26.66 4.75 19.29
N LEU A 51 27.29 5.93 19.40
CA LEU A 51 27.52 6.83 18.28
C LEU A 51 28.43 6.09 17.30
N PHE A 52 27.96 5.82 16.09
CA PHE A 52 28.83 5.87 14.92
C PHE A 52 28.09 6.52 13.76
N LEU A 53 28.62 7.67 13.38
CA LEU A 53 28.34 8.39 12.16
C LEU A 53 28.51 7.46 10.95
N PHE A 54 27.53 7.45 10.05
CA PHE A 54 27.76 7.13 8.65
C PHE A 54 27.37 8.36 7.82
N ALA A 55 28.36 9.23 7.63
CA ALA A 55 28.38 10.23 6.57
C ALA A 55 29.38 9.73 5.53
N ALA A 56 28.88 9.23 4.40
CA ALA A 56 29.65 9.05 3.18
C ALA A 56 28.65 8.95 2.02
N ASN A 57 28.28 10.11 1.49
CA ASN A 57 27.61 10.24 0.20
C ASN A 57 28.50 11.14 -0.67
N SER A 58 28.46 10.87 -1.98
CA SER A 58 29.03 11.63 -3.10
C SER A 58 30.57 11.72 -3.21
N ALA A 59 31.12 11.06 -4.25
CA ALA A 59 32.00 11.65 -5.27
C ALA A 59 32.64 10.54 -6.13
N TRP A 60 31.96 10.12 -7.20
CA TRP A 60 32.64 9.54 -8.36
C TRP A 60 32.45 10.54 -9.50
N THR A 61 33.48 11.35 -9.72
CA THR A 61 33.66 12.18 -10.91
C THR A 61 34.80 11.55 -11.70
N ASP A 62 34.46 10.95 -12.84
CA ASP A 62 35.39 10.66 -13.92
C ASP A 62 35.80 11.98 -14.57
N ASP A 63 37.11 12.20 -14.70
CA ASP A 63 37.69 13.12 -15.68
C ASP A 63 39.10 12.66 -16.03
N SER A 64 39.20 11.86 -17.09
CA SER A 64 40.45 11.68 -17.83
C SER A 64 40.16 11.63 -19.33
N VAL A 65 40.17 12.82 -19.92
CA VAL A 65 40.30 13.13 -21.35
C VAL A 65 41.81 13.00 -21.67
N SER A 66 42.30 12.21 -22.64
CA SER A 66 42.33 12.41 -24.12
C SER A 66 43.45 11.48 -24.68
N PRO A 67 43.74 11.38 -26.01
CA PRO A 67 42.96 11.76 -27.19
C PRO A 67 42.96 10.67 -28.32
N GLU A 68 42.22 10.98 -29.39
CA GLU A 68 42.55 10.70 -30.80
C GLU A 68 42.47 9.25 -31.36
N SER A 69 41.34 8.93 -31.99
CA SER A 69 41.34 8.22 -33.29
C SER A 69 40.08 8.55 -34.10
N ALA A 70 40.28 8.64 -35.41
CA ALA A 70 39.41 9.28 -36.41
C ALA A 70 37.98 8.69 -36.52
N PRO A 71 36.97 9.48 -36.95
CA PRO A 71 35.62 8.97 -37.16
C PRO A 71 35.55 8.18 -38.47
N ALA A 72 35.39 6.85 -38.36
CA ALA A 72 34.83 6.04 -39.42
C ALA A 72 33.35 6.41 -39.55
N VAL A 73 32.95 6.96 -40.69
CA VAL A 73 31.56 7.22 -41.06
C VAL A 73 30.83 5.87 -41.11
N GLN A 74 30.13 5.55 -40.02
CA GLN A 74 29.11 4.51 -40.03
C GLN A 74 27.86 5.13 -40.67
N GLU A 75 27.48 4.63 -41.84
CA GLU A 75 26.15 4.82 -42.40
C GLU A 75 25.13 4.31 -41.37
N GLN A 76 24.51 5.24 -40.65
CA GLN A 76 23.33 4.95 -39.85
C GLN A 76 22.18 4.70 -40.81
N ASP A 77 21.73 3.45 -40.89
CA ASP A 77 20.51 3.08 -41.58
C ASP A 77 19.34 3.92 -41.01
N PRO A 78 18.68 4.77 -41.81
CA PRO A 78 17.59 5.63 -41.34
C PRO A 78 16.30 4.86 -40.99
N MET A 79 16.32 3.52 -41.11
CA MET A 79 15.21 2.65 -40.73
C MET A 79 15.22 2.24 -39.26
N ALA A 80 16.36 2.27 -38.57
CA ALA A 80 16.42 1.90 -37.15
C ALA A 80 15.83 2.96 -36.22
N MET A 81 15.85 4.24 -36.60
CA MET A 81 15.25 5.32 -35.79
C MET A 81 13.72 5.40 -35.87
N ARG A 82 13.08 4.73 -36.84
CA ARG A 82 11.60 4.79 -36.99
C ARG A 82 10.84 3.73 -36.19
N GLU A 83 11.48 2.63 -35.79
CA GLU A 83 10.82 1.59 -35.00
C GLU A 83 10.77 1.92 -33.50
N GLU A 84 11.71 2.70 -32.97
CA GLU A 84 11.68 3.14 -31.57
C GLU A 84 10.58 4.20 -31.33
N GLU A 85 10.34 5.10 -32.28
CA GLU A 85 9.31 6.15 -32.17
C GLU A 85 7.86 5.61 -32.18
N ALA A 86 7.64 4.41 -32.73
CA ALA A 86 6.31 3.78 -32.76
C ALA A 86 5.91 3.10 -31.43
N LEU A 87 6.87 2.84 -30.54
CA LEU A 87 6.62 2.30 -29.19
C LEU A 87 6.31 3.38 -28.13
N PHE A 88 6.49 4.66 -28.47
CA PHE A 88 6.24 5.82 -27.58
C PHE A 88 4.83 6.43 -27.67
N LEU A 89 3.92 5.86 -28.47
CA LEU A 89 2.67 6.56 -28.81
C LEU A 89 1.66 6.70 -27.64
N PHE A 90 1.80 5.90 -26.57
CA PHE A 90 0.93 5.99 -25.39
C PHE A 90 1.72 5.75 -24.11
N ASP A 91 2.24 6.83 -23.50
CA ASP A 91 2.73 6.77 -22.12
C ASP A 91 1.53 6.73 -21.15
N ASP A 92 1.27 5.54 -20.60
CA ASP A 92 0.23 5.30 -19.60
C ASP A 92 0.37 6.22 -18.37
N GLN A 93 1.61 6.57 -18.00
CA GLN A 93 1.90 7.43 -16.86
C GLN A 93 1.50 8.87 -17.16
N GLU A 94 1.91 9.40 -18.31
CA GLU A 94 1.56 10.75 -18.74
C GLU A 94 0.03 10.92 -18.86
N LEU A 95 -0.67 9.91 -19.38
CA LEU A 95 -2.13 9.93 -19.47
C LEU A 95 -2.80 10.01 -18.10
N LEU A 96 -2.32 9.22 -17.14
CA LEU A 96 -2.84 9.20 -15.78
C LEU A 96 -2.56 10.54 -15.05
N ASP A 97 -1.37 11.09 -15.23
CA ASP A 97 -0.97 12.36 -14.64
C ASP A 97 -1.74 13.54 -15.27
N GLY A 98 -2.01 13.50 -16.58
CA GLY A 98 -2.84 14.48 -17.28
C GLY A 98 -4.28 14.54 -16.72
N TYR A 99 -4.92 13.38 -16.51
CA TYR A 99 -6.24 13.36 -15.87
C TYR A 99 -6.19 13.77 -14.40
N THR A 100 -5.13 13.39 -13.68
CA THR A 100 -4.96 13.78 -12.27
C THR A 100 -4.85 15.29 -12.13
N GLN A 101 -4.09 15.94 -13.02
CA GLN A 101 -3.97 17.38 -13.06
C GLN A 101 -5.30 18.07 -13.41
N LYS A 102 -6.07 17.50 -14.35
CA LYS A 102 -7.38 18.02 -14.75
C LYS A 102 -8.39 18.01 -13.60
N TYR A 103 -8.37 16.98 -12.76
CA TYR A 103 -9.32 16.81 -11.67
C TYR A 103 -8.86 17.41 -10.34
N ARG A 104 -7.63 17.95 -10.26
CA ARG A 104 -7.07 18.49 -9.01
C ARG A 104 -7.92 19.60 -8.41
N ASP A 105 -8.49 20.47 -9.25
CA ASP A 105 -9.28 21.62 -8.82
C ASP A 105 -10.79 21.30 -8.68
N ALA A 106 -11.19 20.03 -8.86
CA ALA A 106 -12.59 19.61 -8.77
C ALA A 106 -13.08 19.64 -7.31
N ALA A 107 -14.36 19.98 -7.13
CA ALA A 107 -14.97 20.00 -5.81
C ALA A 107 -15.18 18.57 -5.26
N TRP A 108 -15.24 18.45 -3.92
CA TRP A 108 -15.50 17.18 -3.24
C TRP A 108 -16.71 16.40 -3.80
N ASP A 109 -17.84 17.08 -4.01
CA ASP A 109 -19.06 16.46 -4.52
C ASP A 109 -18.89 15.92 -5.95
N GLU A 110 -18.11 16.62 -6.78
CA GLU A 110 -17.80 16.20 -8.15
C GLU A 110 -16.90 14.96 -8.15
N ILE A 111 -15.88 14.91 -7.29
CA ILE A 111 -15.02 13.73 -7.12
C ILE A 111 -15.84 12.51 -6.69
N ILE A 112 -16.74 12.65 -5.71
CA ILE A 112 -17.61 11.54 -5.28
C ILE A 112 -18.50 11.07 -6.42
N GLN A 113 -19.10 12.01 -7.17
CA GLN A 113 -19.95 11.67 -8.29
C GLN A 113 -19.17 10.90 -9.37
N MET A 114 -17.96 11.34 -9.69
CA MET A 114 -17.07 10.65 -10.63
C MET A 114 -16.68 9.26 -10.13
N LEU A 115 -16.39 9.10 -8.83
CA LEU A 115 -16.08 7.79 -8.26
C LEU A 115 -17.27 6.80 -8.34
N GLY A 116 -18.50 7.32 -8.28
CA GLY A 116 -19.72 6.54 -8.45
C GLY A 116 -20.12 6.28 -9.91
N ASP A 117 -19.50 6.94 -10.87
CA ASP A 117 -19.85 6.84 -12.28
C ASP A 117 -19.17 5.64 -12.94
N GLU A 118 -19.99 4.71 -13.42
CA GLU A 118 -19.54 3.48 -14.07
C GLU A 118 -19.17 3.68 -15.55
N SER A 119 -19.48 4.84 -16.13
CA SER A 119 -19.20 5.17 -17.52
C SER A 119 -17.79 5.70 -17.75
N LEU A 120 -17.07 6.07 -16.68
CA LEU A 120 -15.72 6.62 -16.78
C LEU A 120 -14.72 5.58 -17.26
N SER A 121 -13.72 6.06 -18.03
CA SER A 121 -12.62 5.20 -18.44
C SER A 121 -11.75 4.81 -17.23
N ALA A 122 -11.04 3.70 -17.34
CA ALA A 122 -10.20 3.21 -16.25
C ALA A 122 -9.13 4.23 -15.79
N TYR A 123 -8.56 5.02 -16.72
CA TYR A 123 -7.59 6.06 -16.41
C TYR A 123 -8.24 7.26 -15.71
N GLN A 124 -9.43 7.67 -16.14
CA GLN A 124 -10.17 8.75 -15.50
C GLN A 124 -10.56 8.36 -14.07
N LEU A 125 -11.03 7.13 -13.88
CA LEU A 125 -11.40 6.62 -12.57
C LEU A 125 -10.16 6.48 -11.66
N ALA A 126 -9.05 5.95 -12.16
CA ALA A 126 -7.79 5.86 -11.41
C ALA A 126 -7.26 7.24 -11.01
N ALA A 127 -7.28 8.22 -11.93
CA ALA A 127 -6.90 9.60 -11.64
C ALA A 127 -7.83 10.24 -10.59
N THR A 128 -9.14 9.99 -10.67
CA THR A 128 -10.11 10.48 -9.69
C THR A 128 -9.81 9.93 -8.29
N ILE A 129 -9.51 8.63 -8.18
CA ILE A 129 -9.09 8.01 -6.92
C ILE A 129 -7.78 8.62 -6.41
N ARG A 130 -6.82 8.88 -7.30
CA ARG A 130 -5.54 9.50 -6.96
C ARG A 130 -5.73 10.92 -6.39
N VAL A 131 -6.57 11.75 -7.01
CA VAL A 131 -6.91 13.08 -6.49
C VAL A 131 -7.63 12.98 -5.15
N PHE A 132 -8.59 12.07 -5.04
CA PHE A 132 -9.28 11.81 -3.77
C PHE A 132 -8.30 11.48 -2.64
N ARG A 133 -7.30 10.63 -2.92
CA ARG A 133 -6.24 10.29 -1.96
C ARG A 133 -5.41 11.50 -1.54
N GLN A 134 -4.99 12.30 -2.50
CA GLN A 134 -4.05 13.40 -2.28
C GLN A 134 -4.69 14.54 -1.47
N GLU A 135 -5.89 14.96 -1.86
CA GLU A 135 -6.51 16.18 -1.32
C GLU A 135 -7.44 15.87 -0.14
N PHE A 136 -8.24 14.80 -0.21
CA PHE A 136 -9.40 14.69 0.68
C PHE A 136 -9.34 13.58 1.73
N VAL A 137 -8.46 12.57 1.59
CA VAL A 137 -8.39 11.45 2.56
C VAL A 137 -8.12 11.92 3.99
N LYS A 138 -7.34 12.98 4.18
CA LYS A 138 -7.04 13.55 5.50
C LYS A 138 -8.20 14.37 6.07
N GLU A 139 -9.00 14.98 5.20
CA GLU A 139 -10.10 15.89 5.56
C GLU A 139 -11.44 15.16 5.72
N THR A 140 -11.52 13.90 5.28
CA THR A 140 -12.76 13.12 5.28
C THR A 140 -13.28 12.85 6.70
N VAL A 141 -14.50 13.30 6.98
CA VAL A 141 -15.20 13.08 8.25
C VAL A 141 -15.59 11.60 8.41
N ALA A 142 -15.67 11.10 9.65
CA ALA A 142 -15.94 9.69 9.95
C ALA A 142 -17.22 9.11 9.33
N MET A 143 -18.27 9.93 9.10
CA MET A 143 -19.50 9.46 8.45
C MET A 143 -19.28 9.20 6.96
N ASP A 144 -18.64 10.13 6.27
CA ASP A 144 -18.36 10.02 4.83
C ASP A 144 -17.29 8.97 4.55
N LYS A 145 -16.38 8.76 5.50
CA LYS A 145 -15.35 7.70 5.45
C LYS A 145 -15.97 6.33 5.17
N LYS A 146 -17.08 5.96 5.84
CA LYS A 146 -17.71 4.65 5.66
C LYS A 146 -18.34 4.50 4.27
N SER A 147 -18.95 5.56 3.76
CA SER A 147 -19.52 5.59 2.40
C SER A 147 -18.42 5.44 1.36
N MET A 148 -17.33 6.18 1.52
CA MET A 148 -16.17 6.11 0.63
C MET A 148 -15.47 4.75 0.68
N GLU A 149 -15.29 4.16 1.87
CA GLU A 149 -14.76 2.80 2.00
C GLU A 149 -15.62 1.79 1.23
N ARG A 150 -16.95 1.88 1.34
CA ARG A 150 -17.85 0.98 0.63
C ARG A 150 -17.72 1.14 -0.88
N LEU A 151 -17.65 2.38 -1.35
CA LEU A 151 -17.51 2.69 -2.77
C LEU A 151 -16.17 2.15 -3.30
N LEU A 152 -15.06 2.44 -2.63
CA LEU A 152 -13.72 1.95 -3.04
C LEU A 152 -13.63 0.42 -3.05
N LEU A 153 -14.22 -0.25 -2.05
CA LEU A 153 -14.29 -1.71 -2.03
C LEU A 153 -15.15 -2.26 -3.18
N GLN A 154 -16.23 -1.59 -3.54
CA GLN A 154 -17.04 -1.95 -4.70
C GLN A 154 -16.26 -1.77 -6.00
N LEU A 155 -15.53 -0.65 -6.15
CA LEU A 155 -14.66 -0.41 -7.30
C LEU A 155 -13.56 -1.47 -7.43
N LEU A 156 -12.93 -1.85 -6.31
CA LEU A 156 -11.87 -2.86 -6.30
C LEU A 156 -12.37 -4.23 -6.77
N ASN A 157 -13.59 -4.61 -6.39
CA ASN A 157 -14.17 -5.90 -6.76
C ASN A 157 -14.74 -5.91 -8.19
N ARG A 158 -15.16 -4.76 -8.71
CA ARG A 158 -15.83 -4.65 -10.00
C ARG A 158 -14.88 -4.29 -11.14
N SER A 159 -13.89 -3.45 -10.88
CA SER A 159 -12.99 -2.96 -11.92
C SER A 159 -11.97 -4.03 -12.30
N PRO A 160 -11.90 -4.43 -13.58
CA PRO A 160 -10.85 -5.32 -14.07
C PRO A 160 -9.51 -4.59 -14.26
N SER A 161 -9.51 -3.24 -14.22
CA SER A 161 -8.30 -2.46 -14.52
C SER A 161 -7.28 -2.53 -13.38
N PRO A 162 -6.02 -2.91 -13.66
CA PRO A 162 -4.97 -2.97 -12.65
C PRO A 162 -4.64 -1.58 -12.07
N PHE A 163 -4.77 -0.51 -12.86
CA PHE A 163 -4.55 0.87 -12.41
C PHE A 163 -5.51 1.26 -11.29
N VAL A 164 -6.81 1.06 -11.55
CA VAL A 164 -7.88 1.35 -10.58
C VAL A 164 -7.68 0.53 -9.31
N GLN A 165 -7.29 -0.74 -9.45
CA GLN A 165 -7.04 -1.62 -8.30
C GLN A 165 -5.88 -1.11 -7.43
N VAL A 166 -4.74 -0.74 -8.03
CA VAL A 166 -3.57 -0.24 -7.29
C VAL A 166 -3.91 1.06 -6.55
N GLU A 167 -4.57 2.02 -7.23
CA GLU A 167 -4.98 3.28 -6.62
C GLU A 167 -6.01 3.08 -5.50
N ALA A 168 -7.02 2.21 -5.71
CA ALA A 168 -8.03 1.92 -4.70
C ALA A 168 -7.43 1.23 -3.47
N MET A 169 -6.51 0.28 -3.66
CA MET A 169 -5.83 -0.41 -2.57
C MET A 169 -5.02 0.57 -1.72
N ASP A 170 -4.21 1.43 -2.35
CA ASP A 170 -3.42 2.42 -1.64
C ASP A 170 -4.30 3.44 -0.92
N THR A 171 -5.35 3.93 -1.57
CA THR A 171 -6.31 4.87 -0.96
C THR A 171 -6.99 4.26 0.27
N LEU A 172 -7.42 3.00 0.21
CA LEU A 172 -8.00 2.30 1.35
C LEU A 172 -7.00 2.17 2.51
N ILE A 173 -5.72 1.90 2.21
CA ILE A 173 -4.67 1.87 3.23
C ILE A 173 -4.44 3.25 3.83
N ALA A 174 -4.41 4.30 3.01
CA ALA A 174 -4.26 5.69 3.47
C ALA A 174 -5.43 6.13 4.37
N MET A 175 -6.65 5.65 4.09
CA MET A 175 -7.83 5.90 4.93
C MET A 175 -7.80 5.15 6.27
N ASP A 176 -7.50 3.85 6.26
CA ASP A 176 -7.39 3.04 7.48
C ASP A 176 -6.37 1.91 7.33
N ARG A 177 -5.13 2.23 7.70
CA ARG A 177 -4.00 1.30 7.67
C ARG A 177 -4.26 0.04 8.51
N TYR A 178 -4.79 0.17 9.72
CA TYR A 178 -4.96 -0.97 10.62
C TYR A 178 -5.94 -2.00 10.08
N LYS A 179 -6.99 -1.53 9.40
CA LYS A 179 -8.02 -2.37 8.82
C LYS A 179 -7.58 -3.01 7.51
N TYR A 180 -7.00 -2.23 6.60
CA TYR A 180 -6.80 -2.66 5.22
C TYR A 180 -5.40 -3.19 4.91
N PHE A 181 -4.37 -2.84 5.68
CA PHE A 181 -2.98 -3.23 5.38
C PHE A 181 -2.81 -4.74 5.18
N ARG A 182 -3.34 -5.55 6.11
CA ARG A 182 -3.19 -7.02 6.05
C ARG A 182 -3.82 -7.63 4.79
N ALA A 183 -4.93 -7.06 4.32
CA ALA A 183 -5.66 -7.58 3.18
C ALA A 183 -5.08 -7.08 1.85
N MET A 184 -4.71 -5.81 1.77
CA MET A 184 -4.35 -5.14 0.51
C MET A 184 -2.88 -5.32 0.14
N ILE A 185 -1.97 -5.37 1.12
CA ILE A 185 -0.52 -5.42 0.86
C ILE A 185 -0.08 -6.68 0.08
N PRO A 186 -0.53 -7.90 0.41
CA PRO A 186 -0.17 -9.07 -0.38
C PRO A 186 -0.61 -8.93 -1.84
N SER A 187 -1.79 -8.35 -2.09
CA SER A 187 -2.31 -8.09 -3.43
C SER A 187 -1.50 -7.00 -4.15
N MET A 188 -1.09 -5.94 -3.46
CA MET A 188 -0.22 -4.91 -4.02
C MET A 188 1.17 -5.47 -4.40
N ILE A 189 1.75 -6.33 -3.55
CA ILE A 189 3.03 -7.00 -3.83
C ILE A 189 2.92 -7.90 -5.07
N GLN A 190 1.78 -8.55 -5.29
CA GLN A 190 1.54 -9.33 -6.52
C GLN A 190 1.53 -8.45 -7.77
N LYS A 191 1.13 -7.17 -7.67
CA LYS A 191 1.17 -6.23 -8.80
C LYS A 191 2.59 -5.83 -9.21
N LEU A 192 3.61 -6.11 -8.40
CA LEU A 192 5.01 -5.99 -8.81
C LEU A 192 5.41 -6.99 -9.90
N ASP A 193 4.65 -8.07 -10.10
CA ASP A 193 4.89 -9.01 -11.21
C ASP A 193 4.08 -8.68 -12.46
N HIS A 194 3.32 -7.58 -12.45
CA HIS A 194 2.48 -7.21 -13.57
C HIS A 194 3.32 -6.92 -14.83
N TYR A 195 2.78 -7.25 -16.00
CA TYR A 195 3.49 -7.07 -17.27
C TYR A 195 3.65 -5.60 -17.67
N ASN A 196 2.68 -4.76 -17.30
CA ASN A 196 2.72 -3.32 -17.51
C ASN A 196 3.64 -2.69 -16.46
N ASP A 197 4.70 -2.04 -16.93
CA ASP A 197 5.74 -1.45 -16.09
C ASP A 197 5.25 -0.22 -15.31
N THR A 198 4.26 0.53 -15.81
CA THR A 198 3.66 1.65 -15.07
C THR A 198 2.90 1.17 -13.84
N VAL A 199 2.08 0.11 -13.98
CA VAL A 199 1.39 -0.53 -12.85
C VAL A 199 2.38 -1.06 -11.83
N ASN A 200 3.48 -1.68 -12.28
CA ASN A 200 4.55 -2.14 -11.41
C ASN A 200 5.18 -0.96 -10.64
N ALA A 201 5.56 0.11 -11.36
CA ALA A 201 6.19 1.29 -10.78
C ALA A 201 5.29 1.95 -9.75
N LEU A 202 4.01 2.17 -10.07
CA LEU A 202 3.03 2.74 -9.15
C LEU A 202 2.86 1.88 -7.88
N ALA A 203 2.72 0.56 -8.04
CA ALA A 203 2.62 -0.34 -6.90
C ALA A 203 3.87 -0.29 -6.01
N PHE A 204 5.06 -0.22 -6.62
CA PHE A 204 6.32 -0.11 -5.89
C PHE A 204 6.45 1.24 -5.17
N ASP A 205 6.08 2.33 -5.82
CA ASP A 205 6.14 3.67 -5.26
C ASP A 205 5.21 3.81 -4.06
N TYR A 206 3.99 3.30 -4.13
CA TYR A 206 3.07 3.29 -2.99
C TYR A 206 3.59 2.44 -1.83
N LEU A 207 4.13 1.25 -2.11
CA LEU A 207 4.77 0.43 -1.08
C LEU A 207 5.97 1.15 -0.42
N ASN A 208 6.78 1.87 -1.19
CA ASN A 208 7.91 2.65 -0.66
C ASN A 208 7.44 3.86 0.15
N GLN A 209 6.42 4.58 -0.30
CA GLN A 209 5.86 5.71 0.43
C GLN A 209 5.33 5.26 1.79
N MET A 210 4.62 4.13 1.82
CA MET A 210 4.13 3.52 3.05
C MET A 210 5.25 3.13 4.03
N ILE A 211 6.39 2.71 3.50
CA ILE A 211 7.60 2.38 4.27
C ILE A 211 8.30 3.64 4.78
N ALA A 212 8.34 4.71 3.99
CA ALA A 212 9.08 5.93 4.30
C ALA A 212 8.33 6.85 5.28
N GLN A 213 7.00 6.92 5.20
CA GLN A 213 6.22 7.92 5.93
C GLN A 213 5.96 7.59 7.41
N GLU A 214 6.09 6.33 7.84
CA GLU A 214 5.62 5.90 9.17
C GLU A 214 6.64 5.06 9.96
N PRO A 215 6.55 5.06 11.30
CA PRO A 215 7.47 4.30 12.15
C PRO A 215 7.39 2.81 11.83
N ALA A 216 8.55 2.15 11.84
CA ALA A 216 8.67 0.74 11.55
C ALA A 216 7.84 -0.12 12.53
N ARG A 217 6.77 -0.75 12.02
CA ARG A 217 5.91 -1.65 12.79
C ARG A 217 6.26 -3.11 12.47
N SER A 218 6.63 -3.87 13.49
CA SER A 218 7.03 -5.28 13.35
C SER A 218 5.95 -6.15 12.70
N ARG A 219 4.68 -5.98 13.08
CA ARG A 219 3.54 -6.74 12.51
C ARG A 219 3.40 -6.54 11.00
N GLU A 220 3.62 -5.32 10.52
CA GLU A 220 3.48 -4.96 9.12
C GLU A 220 4.66 -5.48 8.29
N ALA A 221 5.88 -5.32 8.83
CA ALA A 221 7.07 -5.94 8.27
C ALA A 221 6.92 -7.46 8.15
N GLN A 222 6.32 -8.12 9.14
CA GLN A 222 6.07 -9.56 9.11
C GLN A 222 5.10 -9.97 8.00
N ILE A 223 4.06 -9.18 7.73
CA ILE A 223 3.12 -9.43 6.63
C ILE A 223 3.83 -9.31 5.28
N VAL A 224 4.61 -8.24 5.09
CA VAL A 224 5.40 -8.01 3.87
C VAL A 224 6.41 -9.14 3.67
N PHE A 225 7.17 -9.48 4.72
CA PHE A 225 8.13 -10.57 4.71
C PHE A 225 7.49 -11.90 4.31
N ASN A 226 6.41 -12.31 4.98
CA ASN A 226 5.75 -13.58 4.69
C ASN A 226 5.16 -13.62 3.27
N SER A 227 4.65 -12.50 2.78
CA SER A 227 4.08 -12.40 1.43
C SER A 227 5.17 -12.54 0.37
N ILE A 228 6.27 -11.80 0.52
CA ILE A 228 7.42 -11.87 -0.41
C ILE A 228 8.08 -13.25 -0.32
N ASN A 229 8.31 -13.78 0.88
CA ASN A 229 8.92 -15.08 1.08
C ASN A 229 8.11 -16.18 0.39
N LYS A 230 6.77 -16.15 0.50
CA LYS A 230 5.90 -17.10 -0.20
C LYS A 230 6.08 -17.01 -1.73
N ILE A 231 6.13 -15.80 -2.28
CA ILE A 231 6.31 -15.59 -3.73
C ILE A 231 7.68 -16.11 -4.17
N LEU A 232 8.75 -15.73 -3.46
CA LEU A 232 10.12 -16.13 -3.78
C LEU A 232 10.33 -17.65 -3.63
N PHE A 233 9.71 -18.26 -2.63
CA PHE A 233 9.74 -19.70 -2.43
C PHE A 233 9.09 -20.45 -3.60
N LEU A 234 7.96 -19.95 -4.10
CA LEU A 234 7.30 -20.52 -5.27
C LEU A 234 8.15 -20.37 -6.54
N SER A 235 8.93 -19.30 -6.67
CA SER A 235 9.84 -19.07 -7.80
C SER A 235 11.26 -19.63 -7.61
N ARG A 236 11.54 -20.41 -6.55
CA ARG A 236 12.91 -20.81 -6.17
C ARG A 236 13.71 -21.46 -7.30
N ASN A 237 13.08 -22.32 -8.10
CA ASN A 237 13.75 -23.03 -9.20
C ASN A 237 14.21 -22.08 -10.32
N HIS A 238 13.55 -20.94 -10.47
CA HIS A 238 13.96 -19.90 -11.41
C HIS A 238 15.13 -19.08 -10.85
N LEU A 239 15.14 -18.86 -9.53
CA LEU A 239 16.15 -18.07 -8.83
C LEU A 239 17.53 -18.75 -8.73
N THR A 240 17.62 -20.08 -8.84
CA THR A 240 18.91 -20.80 -8.76
C THR A 240 19.91 -20.37 -9.83
N ASN A 241 19.43 -19.91 -10.97
CA ASN A 241 20.27 -19.59 -12.14
C ASN A 241 20.50 -18.08 -12.31
N VAL A 242 19.89 -17.26 -11.45
CA VAL A 242 19.95 -15.80 -11.56
C VAL A 242 21.16 -15.30 -10.75
N LYS A 243 22.16 -14.73 -11.44
CA LYS A 243 23.33 -14.10 -10.79
C LYS A 243 23.08 -12.64 -10.43
N GLU A 244 22.34 -11.92 -11.27
CA GLU A 244 22.00 -10.52 -11.06
C GLU A 244 20.49 -10.34 -11.05
N PRO A 245 19.92 -9.64 -10.05
CA PRO A 245 18.48 -9.47 -9.96
C PRO A 245 17.97 -8.50 -11.03
N GLY A 246 17.04 -8.97 -11.86
CA GLY A 246 16.31 -8.09 -12.79
C GLY A 246 15.50 -7.00 -12.08
N PRO A 247 14.95 -6.00 -12.81
CA PRO A 247 14.35 -4.80 -12.22
C PRO A 247 13.20 -5.13 -11.25
N ARG A 248 12.29 -6.02 -11.64
CA ARG A 248 11.15 -6.45 -10.80
C ARG A 248 11.58 -7.22 -9.56
N LEU A 249 12.61 -8.06 -9.68
CA LEU A 249 13.16 -8.80 -8.55
C LEU A 249 13.89 -7.87 -7.59
N SER A 250 14.61 -6.87 -8.10
CA SER A 250 15.31 -5.87 -7.29
C SER A 250 14.36 -5.08 -6.39
N GLN A 251 13.16 -4.72 -6.88
CA GLN A 251 12.13 -4.04 -6.11
C GLN A 251 11.65 -4.90 -4.93
N LYS A 252 11.36 -6.18 -5.18
CA LYS A 252 10.98 -7.13 -4.12
C LYS A 252 12.10 -7.33 -3.11
N ILE A 253 13.35 -7.41 -3.56
CA ILE A 253 14.52 -7.50 -2.68
C ILE A 253 14.65 -6.25 -1.80
N LYS A 254 14.40 -5.05 -2.34
CA LYS A 254 14.39 -3.81 -1.54
C LYS A 254 13.34 -3.85 -0.42
N LEU A 255 12.12 -4.29 -0.73
CA LEU A 255 11.06 -4.47 0.27
C LEU A 255 11.42 -5.56 1.29
N LEU A 256 12.06 -6.64 0.85
CA LEU A 256 12.53 -7.72 1.70
C LEU A 256 13.62 -7.23 2.68
N ARG A 257 14.63 -6.50 2.19
CA ARG A 257 15.68 -5.89 3.01
C ARG A 257 15.09 -4.97 4.08
N TRP A 258 14.08 -4.17 3.73
CA TRP A 258 13.36 -3.36 4.71
C TRP A 258 12.70 -4.23 5.78
N SER A 259 11.96 -5.28 5.38
CA SER A 259 11.28 -6.14 6.35
C SER A 259 12.25 -6.84 7.31
N ILE A 260 13.41 -7.30 6.82
CA ILE A 260 14.49 -7.89 7.64
C ILE A 260 15.08 -6.85 8.60
N LYS A 261 15.30 -5.62 8.13
CA LYS A 261 15.81 -4.53 8.99
C LYS A 261 14.89 -4.27 10.19
N VAL A 262 13.58 -4.42 10.02
CA VAL A 262 12.59 -4.20 11.08
C VAL A 262 12.43 -5.41 11.99
N LEU A 263 12.47 -6.63 11.44
CA LEU A 263 12.24 -7.88 12.18
C LEU A 263 13.49 -8.41 12.88
N GLY A 264 14.68 -8.08 12.37
CA GLY A 264 15.95 -8.62 12.83
C GLY A 264 16.43 -9.82 11.99
N THR A 265 17.57 -10.40 12.40
CA THR A 265 18.28 -11.44 11.64
C THR A 265 17.69 -12.84 11.81
N GLU A 266 16.81 -13.07 12.78
CA GLU A 266 16.22 -14.38 13.05
C GLU A 266 15.38 -14.91 11.88
N ASP A 267 14.72 -14.00 11.16
CA ASP A 267 13.87 -14.34 10.03
C ASP A 267 14.64 -14.66 8.74
N LEU A 268 15.96 -14.36 8.68
CA LEU A 268 16.81 -14.75 7.55
C LEU A 268 16.84 -16.27 7.33
N ASN A 269 16.74 -17.04 8.42
CA ASN A 269 16.75 -18.50 8.37
C ASN A 269 15.51 -19.09 7.67
N LYS A 270 14.44 -18.30 7.48
CA LYS A 270 13.20 -18.73 6.83
C LYS A 270 13.21 -18.51 5.31
N LEU A 271 14.24 -17.86 4.78
CA LEU A 271 14.37 -17.59 3.36
C LEU A 271 14.99 -18.79 2.61
N PRO A 272 14.61 -19.00 1.32
CA PRO A 272 15.31 -19.93 0.45
C PRO A 272 16.78 -19.56 0.32
N LYS A 273 17.68 -20.56 0.25
CA LYS A 273 19.13 -20.34 0.17
C LYS A 273 19.54 -19.53 -1.05
N GLU A 274 18.78 -19.68 -2.13
CA GLU A 274 18.92 -18.98 -3.40
C GLU A 274 18.70 -17.47 -3.25
N VAL A 275 17.77 -17.08 -2.38
CA VAL A 275 17.45 -15.66 -2.12
C VAL A 275 18.52 -15.03 -1.24
N ILE A 276 19.12 -15.78 -0.32
CA ILE A 276 20.19 -15.28 0.55
C ILE A 276 21.41 -14.84 -0.26
N GLY A 277 21.71 -15.51 -1.38
CA GLY A 277 22.80 -15.11 -2.27
C GLY A 277 22.54 -13.81 -3.05
N LEU A 278 21.28 -13.35 -3.11
CA LEU A 278 20.85 -12.15 -3.83
C LEU A 278 20.61 -10.94 -2.89
N LEU A 279 20.64 -11.16 -1.57
CA LEU A 279 20.44 -10.13 -0.55
C LEU A 279 21.71 -9.34 -0.28
#